data_AF-A0AAV5FFM4-F1
#
_entry.id   AF-A0AAV5FFM4-F1
#
_cell.length_a   1.000
_cell.length_b   1.000
_cell.length_c   1.000
_cell.angle_alpha   90.00
_cell.angle_beta   90.00
_cell.angle_gamma   90.00
#
_symmetry.space_group_name_H-M   'P 1'
#
loop_
_entity.id
_entity.type
_entity.pdbx_description
1 polymer ?
#
loop_
_entity_poly.entity_id
_entity_poly.type
_entity_poly.pdbx_seq_one_letter_code
_entity_poly.pdbx_strand_id
1 'polypeptide(L)'
;MEAIFLMRQVMERYREQKKDLHMVFIDLEKAYDKVPRNIMWWALEKHKVPTKYITLIKDMYRDVRTCVRTCDGDTNDFPIKIGLHQGSALSPYLFALVMDEVTREIQSDVPWCMLFADDVVLVDKSRNGVNRKLELWRHTLEYKGFRLSRIKTEYMMCEFSATRHEDGDVSLDGQLVAKKDTIRYLGSMLQKDGDINEDVRHRISAGWLKWRQASGVLCDKKIIDAVVAARILNATLVVPKLDQTSFWKDSRYASSRTSRFLPLIFFKSQIFKLV
;
A
#
# COMPACT_ATOMS: atom_id res chain seq x y z
N MET A 1 -6.64 2.13 -7.33
CA MET A 1 -6.52 2.55 -8.75
C MET A 1 -6.22 4.03 -8.90
N GLU A 2 -6.82 4.95 -8.12
CA GLU A 2 -6.51 6.39 -8.23
C GLU A 2 -5.05 6.73 -7.91
N ALA A 3 -4.47 6.10 -6.89
CA ALA A 3 -3.08 6.27 -6.46
C ALA A 3 -2.02 6.15 -7.56
N ILE A 4 -2.04 5.03 -8.28
CA ILE A 4 -1.06 4.70 -9.30
C ILE A 4 -1.24 5.61 -10.50
N PHE A 5 -2.49 5.95 -10.84
CA PHE A 5 -2.81 6.90 -11.89
C PHE A 5 -2.26 8.30 -11.55
N LEU A 6 -2.51 8.79 -10.34
CA LEU A 6 -1.97 10.06 -9.85
C LEU A 6 -0.44 10.07 -9.91
N MET A 7 0.21 8.99 -9.48
CA MET A 7 1.66 8.87 -9.55
C MET A 7 2.17 8.97 -10.99
N ARG A 8 1.56 8.22 -11.91
CA ARG A 8 1.94 8.25 -13.34
C ARG A 8 1.74 9.65 -13.93
N GLN A 9 0.62 10.32 -13.65
CA GLN A 9 0.38 11.69 -14.10
C GLN A 9 1.41 12.68 -13.57
N VAL A 10 1.86 12.52 -12.31
CA VAL A 10 2.89 13.37 -11.73
C VAL A 10 4.22 13.14 -12.43
N MET A 11 4.61 11.88 -12.65
CA MET A 11 5.83 11.54 -13.38
C MET A 11 5.80 12.09 -14.82
N GLU A 12 4.69 11.92 -15.54
CA GLU A 12 4.50 12.44 -16.90
C GLU A 12 4.65 13.96 -16.96
N ARG A 13 3.98 14.70 -16.06
CA ARG A 13 4.08 16.17 -16.01
C ARG A 13 5.51 16.66 -15.74
N TYR A 14 6.24 15.96 -14.88
CA TYR A 14 7.64 16.30 -14.58
C TYR A 14 8.57 15.98 -15.74
N ARG A 15 8.30 14.88 -16.45
CA ARG A 15 8.98 14.51 -17.69
C ARG A 15 8.78 15.55 -18.78
N GLU A 16 7.54 15.98 -19.01
CA GLU A 16 7.21 17.06 -19.97
C GLU A 16 7.92 18.38 -19.63
N GLN A 17 8.02 18.70 -18.34
CA GLN A 17 8.71 19.89 -17.85
C GLN A 17 10.24 19.74 -17.79
N LYS A 18 10.79 18.56 -18.10
CA LYS A 18 12.23 18.22 -17.96
C LYS A 18 12.76 18.55 -16.57
N LYS A 19 11.98 18.24 -15.54
CA LYS A 19 12.34 18.45 -14.12
C LYS A 19 12.43 17.11 -13.43
N ASP A 20 13.42 16.96 -12.58
CA ASP A 20 13.62 15.72 -11.85
C ASP A 20 12.62 15.56 -10.71
N LEU A 21 12.43 14.30 -10.34
CA LEU A 21 11.51 13.89 -9.30
C LEU A 21 12.17 12.85 -8.41
N HIS A 22 12.05 13.04 -7.10
CA HIS A 22 12.59 12.13 -6.09
C HIS A 22 11.44 11.51 -5.32
N MET A 23 11.45 10.18 -5.20
CA MET A 23 10.38 9.41 -4.59
C MET A 23 10.94 8.39 -3.63
N VAL A 24 10.39 8.33 -2.42
CA VAL A 24 10.70 7.28 -1.44
C VAL A 24 9.43 6.52 -1.12
N PHE A 25 9.49 5.20 -1.29
CA PHE A 25 8.43 4.25 -0.99
C PHE A 25 8.75 3.65 0.38
N ILE A 26 7.92 3.96 1.37
CA ILE A 26 8.08 3.52 2.75
C ILE A 26 7.21 2.29 2.98
N ASP A 27 7.81 1.27 3.59
CA ASP A 27 7.13 0.08 4.10
C ASP A 27 7.29 0.03 5.62
N LEU A 28 6.24 -0.40 6.34
CA LEU A 28 6.27 -0.55 7.80
C LEU A 28 6.59 -2.00 8.19
N GLU A 29 7.52 -2.18 9.12
CA GLU A 29 7.87 -3.51 9.61
C GLU A 29 6.73 -4.14 10.42
N LYS A 30 6.14 -5.21 9.89
CA LYS A 30 5.08 -5.99 10.58
C LYS A 30 3.99 -5.05 11.15
N ALA A 31 3.46 -4.20 10.28
CA ALA A 31 2.62 -3.07 10.66
C ALA A 31 1.45 -3.47 11.59
N TYR A 32 0.80 -4.60 11.32
CA TYR A 32 -0.31 -5.11 12.12
C TYR A 32 0.14 -5.65 13.48
N ASP A 33 1.28 -6.34 13.54
CA ASP A 33 1.77 -6.99 14.76
C ASP A 33 2.33 -5.97 15.77
N LYS A 34 2.77 -4.81 15.28
CA LYS A 34 3.45 -3.79 16.09
C LYS A 34 2.55 -2.65 16.56
N VAL A 35 1.27 -2.61 16.20
CA VAL A 35 0.37 -1.52 16.63
C VAL A 35 0.26 -1.48 18.16
N PRO A 36 0.69 -0.39 18.83
CA PRO A 36 0.53 -0.27 20.27
C PRO A 36 -0.94 -0.06 20.64
N ARG A 37 -1.47 -0.86 21.57
CA ARG A 37 -2.89 -0.80 21.94
C ARG A 37 -3.32 0.56 22.51
N ASN A 38 -2.44 1.21 23.28
CA ASN A 38 -2.67 2.55 23.80
C ASN A 38 -2.85 3.59 22.67
N ILE A 39 -2.05 3.50 21.61
CA ILE A 39 -2.17 4.36 20.42
C ILE A 39 -3.46 4.06 19.67
N MET A 40 -3.87 2.79 19.60
CA MET A 40 -5.15 2.41 19.02
C MET A 40 -6.35 3.02 19.77
N TRP A 41 -6.37 2.96 21.10
CA TRP A 41 -7.43 3.57 21.91
C TRP A 41 -7.47 5.09 21.73
N TRP A 42 -6.29 5.72 21.80
CA TRP A 42 -6.14 7.14 21.57
C TRP A 42 -6.65 7.57 20.19
N ALA A 43 -6.35 6.82 19.13
CA ALA A 43 -6.83 7.12 17.79
C ALA A 43 -8.35 7.03 17.69
N LEU A 44 -8.97 5.99 18.26
CA LEU A 44 -10.43 5.85 18.28
C LEU A 44 -11.12 7.02 19.01
N GLU A 45 -10.54 7.47 20.13
CA GLU A 45 -11.03 8.62 20.88
C GLU A 45 -10.92 9.92 20.06
N LYS A 46 -9.80 10.11 19.34
CA LYS A 46 -9.57 11.26 18.46
C LYS A 46 -10.52 11.31 17.27
N HIS A 47 -10.84 10.14 16.71
CA HIS A 47 -11.88 9.96 15.70
C HIS A 47 -13.31 10.07 16.23
N LYS A 48 -13.49 10.39 17.52
CA LYS A 48 -14.79 10.57 18.19
C LYS A 48 -15.68 9.33 18.11
N VAL A 49 -15.08 8.14 18.08
CA VAL A 49 -15.82 6.88 18.14
C VAL A 49 -16.53 6.81 19.49
N PRO A 50 -17.85 6.50 19.55
CA PRO A 50 -18.56 6.46 20.81
C PRO A 50 -17.92 5.48 21.81
N THR A 51 -17.81 5.90 23.07
CA THR A 51 -17.13 5.15 24.14
C THR A 51 -17.65 3.72 24.31
N LYS A 52 -18.93 3.48 24.02
CA LYS A 52 -19.53 2.14 24.03
C LYS A 52 -18.83 1.19 23.05
N TYR A 53 -18.54 1.64 21.83
CA TYR A 53 -17.81 0.84 20.85
C TYR A 53 -16.34 0.68 21.23
N ILE A 54 -15.70 1.74 21.74
CA ILE A 54 -14.30 1.65 22.21
C ILE A 54 -14.18 0.61 23.33
N THR A 55 -15.14 0.57 24.25
CA THR A 55 -15.16 -0.41 25.35
C THR A 55 -15.32 -1.83 24.81
N LEU A 56 -16.27 -2.04 23.88
CA LEU A 56 -16.46 -3.35 23.24
C LEU A 56 -15.20 -3.81 22.50
N ILE A 57 -14.51 -2.92 21.79
CA ILE A 57 -13.24 -3.25 21.14
C ILE A 57 -12.16 -3.55 22.19
N LYS A 58 -12.05 -2.76 23.28
CA LYS A 58 -11.11 -3.05 24.38
C LYS A 58 -11.34 -4.43 24.98
N ASP A 59 -12.59 -4.83 25.16
CA ASP A 59 -12.95 -6.16 25.66
C ASP A 59 -12.53 -7.27 24.69
N MET A 60 -12.67 -7.07 23.38
CA MET A 60 -12.16 -8.03 22.37
C MET A 60 -10.64 -8.24 22.45
N TYR A 61 -9.89 -7.22 22.89
CA TYR A 61 -8.42 -7.28 23.01
C TYR A 61 -7.95 -7.64 24.43
N ARG A 62 -8.85 -7.80 25.40
CA ARG A 62 -8.51 -8.06 26.80
C ARG A 62 -8.06 -9.51 27.00
N ASP A 63 -6.96 -9.70 27.72
CA ASP A 63 -6.41 -11.01 28.11
C ASP A 63 -6.28 -12.04 26.98
N VAL A 64 -6.11 -11.55 25.74
CA VAL A 64 -5.99 -12.39 24.55
C VAL A 64 -4.74 -13.26 24.66
N ARG A 65 -4.92 -14.56 24.45
CA ARG A 65 -3.87 -15.56 24.37
C ARG A 65 -3.90 -16.23 23.00
N THR A 66 -2.75 -16.68 22.55
CA THR A 66 -2.61 -17.45 21.32
C THR A 66 -1.62 -18.59 21.53
N CYS A 67 -1.75 -19.64 20.73
CA CYS A 67 -0.78 -20.71 20.58
C CYS A 67 -0.40 -20.86 19.09
N VAL A 68 0.68 -21.58 18.82
CA VAL A 68 1.11 -21.94 17.46
C VAL A 68 0.87 -23.42 17.27
N ARG A 69 0.18 -23.80 16.19
CA ARG A 69 0.01 -25.20 15.80
C ARG A 69 1.21 -25.67 15.00
N THR A 70 1.94 -26.65 15.50
CA THR A 70 3.05 -27.31 14.80
C THR A 70 2.67 -28.73 14.40
N CYS A 71 3.55 -29.43 13.67
CA CYS A 71 3.36 -30.85 13.34
C CYS A 71 3.34 -31.77 14.57
N ASP A 72 3.94 -31.33 15.67
CA ASP A 72 4.05 -32.08 16.93
C ASP A 72 2.93 -31.73 17.94
N GLY A 73 2.00 -30.84 17.55
CA GLY A 73 0.88 -30.39 18.38
C GLY A 73 0.82 -28.87 18.56
N ASP A 74 -0.08 -28.42 19.43
CA ASP A 74 -0.20 -26.99 19.75
C ASP A 74 0.83 -26.60 20.83
N THR A 75 1.51 -25.46 20.67
CA THR A 75 2.40 -24.93 21.70
C THR A 75 1.61 -24.44 22.91
N ASN A 76 2.30 -24.18 24.02
CA ASN A 76 1.71 -23.49 25.15
C ASN A 76 1.16 -22.11 24.76
N ASP A 77 0.07 -21.72 25.41
CA ASP A 77 -0.53 -20.39 25.25
C ASP A 77 0.41 -19.30 25.73
N PHE A 78 0.51 -18.22 24.95
CA PHE A 78 1.20 -17.00 25.33
C PHE A 78 0.30 -15.77 25.13
N PRO A 79 0.41 -14.75 25.99
CA PRO A 79 -0.43 -13.56 25.90
C PRO A 79 -0.01 -12.65 24.74
N ILE A 80 -0.98 -12.16 23.97
CA ILE A 80 -0.77 -11.09 22.99
C ILE A 80 -1.06 -9.76 23.68
N LYS A 81 -0.06 -8.87 23.72
CA LYS A 81 -0.17 -7.52 24.32
C LYS A 81 -0.06 -6.37 23.32
N ILE A 82 0.39 -6.65 22.10
CA ILE A 82 0.63 -5.68 21.03
C ILE A 82 0.03 -6.21 19.73
N GLY A 83 -0.28 -5.29 18.82
CA GLY A 83 -0.76 -5.61 17.50
C GLY A 83 -2.27 -5.83 17.41
N LEU A 84 -2.72 -5.93 16.17
CA LEU A 84 -4.09 -6.18 15.76
C LEU A 84 -4.32 -7.68 15.57
N HIS A 85 -5.57 -8.13 15.69
CA HIS A 85 -5.91 -9.53 15.42
C HIS A 85 -5.80 -9.82 13.93
N GLN A 86 -4.80 -10.60 13.52
CA GLN A 86 -4.68 -11.07 12.14
C GLN A 86 -5.92 -11.91 11.75
N GLY A 87 -6.44 -11.69 10.54
CA GLY A 87 -7.66 -12.35 10.06
C GLY A 87 -8.98 -11.75 10.58
N SER A 88 -8.94 -10.78 11.49
CA SER A 88 -10.16 -10.07 11.90
C SER A 88 -10.60 -9.08 10.82
N ALA A 89 -11.90 -9.07 10.50
CA ALA A 89 -12.51 -8.10 9.59
C ALA A 89 -12.43 -6.65 10.09
N LEU A 90 -12.23 -6.45 11.40
CA LEU A 90 -12.14 -5.11 12.01
C LEU A 90 -10.71 -4.54 11.98
N SER A 91 -9.70 -5.40 11.99
CA SER A 91 -8.29 -4.99 12.05
C SER A 91 -7.87 -4.02 10.94
N PRO A 92 -8.26 -4.23 9.66
CA PRO A 92 -7.91 -3.28 8.59
C PRO A 92 -8.44 -1.86 8.83
N TYR A 93 -9.66 -1.75 9.37
CA TYR A 93 -10.27 -0.47 9.70
C TYR A 93 -9.59 0.20 10.89
N LEU A 94 -9.28 -0.56 11.94
CA LEU A 94 -8.54 -0.04 13.11
C LEU A 94 -7.15 0.46 12.70
N PHE A 95 -6.45 -0.29 11.85
CA PHE A 95 -5.16 0.11 11.32
C PHE A 95 -5.25 1.44 10.56
N ALA A 96 -6.25 1.60 9.69
CA ALA A 96 -6.46 2.82 8.93
C ALA A 96 -6.69 4.04 9.83
N LEU A 97 -7.54 3.92 10.86
CA LEU A 97 -7.79 5.00 11.81
C LEU A 97 -6.54 5.40 12.60
N VAL A 98 -5.74 4.40 13.01
CA VAL A 98 -4.49 4.65 13.72
C VAL A 98 -3.48 5.35 12.82
N MET A 99 -3.29 4.87 11.60
CA MET A 99 -2.35 5.47 10.66
C MET A 99 -2.76 6.89 10.29
N ASP A 100 -4.05 7.15 10.07
CA ASP A 100 -4.58 8.48 9.80
C ASP A 100 -4.26 9.45 10.94
N GLU A 101 -4.54 9.04 12.18
CA GLU A 101 -4.29 9.88 13.36
C GLU A 101 -2.79 10.10 13.63
N VAL A 102 -1.97 9.04 13.49
CA VAL A 102 -0.52 9.09 13.74
C VAL A 102 0.19 9.97 12.71
N THR A 103 -0.28 9.98 11.47
CA THR A 103 0.37 10.70 10.37
C THR A 103 -0.25 12.06 10.09
N ARG A 104 -1.38 12.43 10.73
CA ARG A 104 -2.14 13.66 10.46
C ARG A 104 -1.31 14.93 10.41
N GLU A 105 -0.30 15.07 11.27
CA GLU A 105 0.54 16.28 11.37
C GLU A 105 1.68 16.33 10.34
N ILE A 106 2.05 15.19 9.78
CA ILE A 106 3.16 15.06 8.81
C ILE A 106 2.68 14.81 7.38
N GLN A 107 1.39 14.52 7.21
CA GLN A 107 0.76 14.40 5.90
C GLN A 107 0.86 15.74 5.16
N SER A 108 1.37 15.67 3.93
CA SER A 108 1.39 16.80 3.00
C SER A 108 0.34 16.62 1.91
N ASP A 109 -0.01 17.69 1.22
CA ASP A 109 -0.97 17.62 0.11
C ASP A 109 -0.48 16.70 -1.02
N VAL A 110 -1.44 16.09 -1.71
CA VAL A 110 -1.18 15.34 -2.95
C VAL A 110 -0.60 16.32 -3.99
N PRO A 111 0.51 15.99 -4.69
CA PRO A 111 1.13 14.67 -4.79
C PRO A 111 2.37 14.45 -3.90
N TRP A 112 2.67 15.34 -2.96
CA TRP A 112 3.92 15.31 -2.18
C TRP A 112 3.97 14.20 -1.13
N CYS A 113 2.80 13.78 -0.67
CA CYS A 113 2.63 12.65 0.23
C CYS A 113 1.39 11.87 -0.20
N MET A 114 1.54 10.56 -0.32
CA MET A 114 0.49 9.65 -0.74
C MET A 114 0.43 8.47 0.22
N LEU A 115 -0.71 8.29 0.88
CA LEU A 115 -0.95 7.17 1.79
C LEU A 115 -2.04 6.27 1.22
N PHE A 116 -1.70 5.01 1.00
CA PHE A 116 -2.62 3.99 0.53
C PHE A 116 -2.53 2.77 1.44
N ALA A 117 -3.36 2.77 2.48
CA ALA A 117 -3.32 1.81 3.58
C ALA A 117 -1.95 1.80 4.26
N ASP A 118 -1.16 0.75 4.05
CA ASP A 118 0.19 0.57 4.56
C ASP A 118 1.30 1.06 3.61
N ASP A 119 0.97 1.28 2.33
CA ASP A 119 1.90 1.79 1.32
C ASP A 119 1.97 3.34 1.41
N VAL A 120 3.14 3.88 1.77
CA VAL A 120 3.37 5.34 1.86
C VAL A 120 4.39 5.77 0.82
N VAL A 121 4.08 6.84 0.08
CA VAL A 121 5.02 7.43 -0.88
C VAL A 121 5.25 8.90 -0.58
N LEU A 122 6.51 9.26 -0.44
CA LEU A 122 6.97 10.63 -0.26
C LEU A 122 7.60 11.11 -1.56
N VAL A 123 7.15 12.26 -2.03
CA VAL A 123 7.60 12.85 -3.30
C VAL A 123 8.17 14.23 -3.04
N ASP A 124 9.31 14.54 -3.66
CA ASP A 124 9.90 15.87 -3.62
C ASP A 124 10.63 16.21 -4.93
N LYS A 125 10.83 17.50 -5.17
CA LYS A 125 11.61 18.00 -6.32
C LYS A 125 13.12 17.87 -6.09
N SER A 126 13.54 17.61 -4.86
CA SER A 126 14.94 17.54 -4.47
C SER A 126 15.20 16.33 -3.60
N ARG A 127 16.39 15.73 -3.77
CA ARG A 127 16.88 14.66 -2.89
C ARG A 127 16.87 15.07 -1.42
N ASN A 128 17.37 16.26 -1.10
CA ASN A 128 17.41 16.75 0.28
C ASN A 128 16.00 16.92 0.86
N GLY A 129 15.03 17.35 0.05
CA GLY A 129 13.63 17.46 0.45
C GLY A 129 13.01 16.10 0.78
N VAL A 130 13.23 15.08 -0.06
CA VAL A 130 12.72 13.73 0.22
C VAL A 130 13.41 13.09 1.43
N ASN A 131 14.72 13.32 1.62
CA ASN A 131 15.46 12.83 2.77
C ASN A 131 14.95 13.44 4.08
N ARG A 132 14.70 14.76 4.10
CA ARG A 132 14.11 15.44 5.26
C ARG A 132 12.70 14.92 5.57
N LYS A 133 11.88 14.70 4.55
CA LYS A 133 10.54 14.11 4.73
C LYS A 133 10.64 12.70 5.29
N LEU A 134 11.50 11.85 4.72
CA LEU A 134 11.71 10.49 5.19
C LEU A 134 12.10 10.44 6.67
N GLU A 135 13.01 11.31 7.09
CA GLU A 135 13.47 11.37 8.48
C GLU A 135 12.39 11.89 9.44
N LEU A 136 11.62 12.89 9.02
CA LEU A 136 10.44 13.35 9.77
C LEU A 136 9.41 12.22 9.96
N TRP A 137 9.17 11.44 8.89
CA TRP A 137 8.29 10.29 8.92
C TRP A 137 8.81 9.21 9.87
N ARG A 138 10.11 8.89 9.80
CA ARG A 138 10.77 7.95 10.71
C ARG A 138 10.55 8.36 12.16
N HIS A 139 10.95 9.58 12.53
CA HIS A 139 10.84 10.05 13.91
C HIS A 139 9.40 10.02 14.43
N THR A 140 8.44 10.48 13.63
CA THR A 140 7.02 10.55 14.04
C THR A 140 6.42 9.16 14.23
N LEU A 141 6.70 8.24 13.31
CA LEU A 141 6.20 6.86 13.38
C LEU A 141 6.86 6.09 14.52
N GLU A 142 8.18 6.19 14.69
CA GLU A 142 8.93 5.53 15.77
C GLU A 142 8.56 6.04 17.14
N TYR A 143 8.30 7.35 17.29
CA TYR A 143 7.78 7.92 18.52
C TYR A 143 6.41 7.33 18.92
N LYS A 144 5.59 6.95 17.93
CA LYS A 144 4.29 6.31 18.13
C LYS A 144 4.36 4.78 18.15
N GLY A 145 5.56 4.20 18.15
CA GLY A 145 5.81 2.75 18.28
C GLY A 145 5.78 1.97 16.97
N PHE A 146 5.68 2.63 15.82
CA PHE A 146 5.83 2.01 14.51
C PHE A 146 7.31 1.94 14.11
N ARG A 147 7.68 1.07 13.18
CA ARG A 147 9.05 1.02 12.64
C ARG A 147 9.02 0.93 11.13
N LEU A 148 9.87 1.70 10.47
CA LEU A 148 10.05 1.64 9.02
C LEU A 148 10.93 0.45 8.67
N SER A 149 10.61 -0.25 7.58
CA SER A 149 11.41 -1.36 7.06
C SER A 149 12.58 -0.82 6.25
N ARG A 150 13.78 -0.90 6.80
CA ARG A 150 15.01 -0.43 6.12
C ARG A 150 15.31 -1.21 4.84
N ILE A 151 14.92 -2.48 4.80
CA ILE A 151 15.18 -3.39 3.68
C ILE A 151 14.19 -3.18 2.54
N LYS A 152 12.92 -2.90 2.87
CA LYS A 152 11.85 -2.74 1.89
C LYS A 152 11.56 -1.29 1.52
N THR A 153 12.06 -0.33 2.29
CA THR A 153 12.00 1.09 1.92
C THR A 153 12.92 1.29 0.71
N GLU A 154 12.36 1.86 -0.36
CA GLU A 154 13.03 1.98 -1.64
C GLU A 154 13.02 3.43 -2.12
N TYR A 155 14.10 3.85 -2.76
CA TYR A 155 14.26 5.19 -3.31
C TYR A 155 14.31 5.12 -4.83
N MET A 156 13.57 6.00 -5.51
CA MET A 156 13.61 6.18 -6.95
C MET A 156 13.87 7.64 -7.30
N MET A 157 14.75 7.83 -8.27
CA MET A 157 15.05 9.13 -8.85
C MET A 157 14.69 9.08 -10.33
N CYS A 158 13.80 9.98 -10.75
CA CYS A 158 13.46 10.19 -12.14
C CYS A 158 14.29 11.35 -12.67
N GLU A 159 15.28 11.02 -13.51
CA GLU A 159 16.19 11.96 -14.15
C GLU A 159 15.59 12.37 -15.50
N PHE A 160 14.78 13.42 -15.49
CA PHE A 160 14.15 13.97 -16.69
C PHE A 160 14.88 15.22 -17.22
N SER A 161 15.69 15.86 -16.39
CA SER A 161 16.53 16.98 -16.80
C SER A 161 17.85 16.48 -17.39
N ALA A 162 18.47 17.31 -18.24
CA ALA A 162 19.78 17.03 -18.82
C ALA A 162 20.94 17.46 -17.90
N THR A 163 20.64 17.96 -16.70
CA THR A 163 21.64 18.46 -15.74
C THR A 163 22.27 17.31 -14.97
N ARG A 164 23.62 17.30 -14.89
CA ARG A 164 24.36 16.36 -14.03
C ARG A 164 24.04 16.69 -12.57
N HIS A 165 23.45 15.72 -11.87
CA HIS A 165 23.17 15.85 -10.44
C HIS A 165 24.38 15.47 -9.59
N GLU A 166 24.45 16.07 -8.40
CA GLU A 166 25.38 15.64 -7.36
C GLU A 166 25.04 14.20 -6.96
N ASP A 167 26.02 13.31 -7.14
CA ASP A 167 25.97 11.94 -6.65
C ASP A 167 25.75 11.98 -5.14
N GLY A 168 24.63 11.44 -4.70
CA GLY A 168 24.26 11.51 -3.30
C GLY A 168 23.11 10.57 -3.01
N ASP A 169 23.26 9.88 -1.90
CA ASP A 169 22.29 8.87 -1.50
C ASP A 169 21.22 9.46 -0.56
N VAL A 170 20.10 8.76 -0.47
CA VAL A 170 19.09 8.96 0.57
C VAL A 170 19.42 7.98 1.69
N SER A 171 19.42 8.47 2.94
CA SER A 171 19.71 7.63 4.09
C SER A 171 18.59 7.67 5.12
N LEU A 172 18.34 6.53 5.75
CA LEU A 172 17.38 6.36 6.82
C LEU A 172 18.17 5.99 8.07
N ASP A 173 18.29 6.92 9.02
CA ASP A 173 19.08 6.75 10.24
C ASP A 173 20.52 6.27 9.94
N GLY A 174 21.19 6.97 9.02
CA GLY A 174 22.57 6.69 8.60
C GLY A 174 22.74 5.51 7.64
N GLN A 175 21.73 4.67 7.44
CA GLN A 175 21.79 3.57 6.48
C GLN A 175 21.30 3.99 5.09
N LEU A 176 22.03 3.63 4.05
CA LEU A 176 21.64 3.93 2.66
C LEU A 176 20.35 3.21 2.27
N VAL A 177 19.38 3.97 1.77
CA VAL A 177 18.14 3.44 1.18
C VAL A 177 18.47 2.95 -0.23
N ALA A 178 17.99 1.74 -0.57
CA ALA A 178 18.26 1.15 -1.88
C ALA A 178 17.66 2.01 -3.01
N LYS A 179 18.53 2.59 -3.86
CA LYS A 179 18.13 3.26 -5.11
C LYS A 179 17.73 2.19 -6.14
N LYS A 180 16.52 2.31 -6.70
CA LYS A 180 16.01 1.40 -7.74
C LYS A 180 15.46 2.16 -8.93
N ASP A 181 15.72 1.62 -10.11
CA ASP A 181 15.22 2.14 -11.38
C ASP A 181 13.78 1.69 -11.66
N THR A 182 13.40 0.53 -11.13
CA THR A 182 12.04 -0.01 -11.22
C THR A 182 11.54 -0.43 -9.85
N ILE A 183 10.36 0.05 -9.44
CA ILE A 183 9.72 -0.25 -8.16
C ILE A 183 8.31 -0.79 -8.40
N ARG A 184 7.91 -1.81 -7.61
CA ARG A 184 6.53 -2.31 -7.61
C ARG A 184 5.71 -1.50 -6.61
N TYR A 185 4.70 -0.79 -7.10
CA TYR A 185 3.79 0.01 -6.29
C TYR A 185 2.33 -0.35 -6.59
N LEU A 186 1.58 -0.74 -5.55
CA LEU A 186 0.16 -1.15 -5.64
C LEU A 186 -0.14 -2.20 -6.72
N GLY A 187 0.83 -3.08 -7.00
CA GLY A 187 0.70 -4.15 -8.01
C GLY A 187 1.10 -3.76 -9.43
N SER A 188 1.47 -2.49 -9.66
CA SER A 188 2.03 -2.00 -10.92
C SER A 188 3.52 -1.72 -10.82
N MET A 189 4.25 -1.85 -11.92
CA MET A 189 5.65 -1.46 -12.01
C MET A 189 5.75 0.03 -12.40
N LEU A 190 6.49 0.79 -11.62
CA LEU A 190 6.93 2.14 -11.92
C LEU A 190 8.38 2.09 -12.37
N GLN A 191 8.72 2.78 -13.45
CA GLN A 191 10.07 2.90 -13.99
C GLN A 191 10.53 4.35 -13.91
N LYS A 192 11.83 4.59 -13.65
CA LYS A 192 12.40 5.94 -13.54
C LYS A 192 12.14 6.82 -14.77
N ASP A 193 12.09 6.23 -15.97
CA ASP A 193 11.87 6.95 -17.23
C ASP A 193 10.38 7.27 -17.48
N GLY A 194 9.49 6.80 -16.61
CA GLY A 194 8.04 6.90 -16.77
C GLY A 194 7.47 5.98 -17.85
N ASP A 195 8.25 5.02 -18.37
CA ASP A 195 7.76 4.03 -19.31
C ASP A 195 6.81 3.01 -18.62
N ILE A 196 5.86 2.50 -19.38
CA ILE A 196 4.79 1.59 -18.96
C ILE A 196 5.06 0.18 -19.50
N ASN A 197 6.03 0.01 -20.42
CA ASN A 197 6.31 -1.24 -21.09
C ASN A 197 6.63 -2.41 -20.14
N GLU A 198 7.40 -2.18 -19.07
CA GLU A 198 7.66 -3.23 -18.07
C GLU A 198 6.42 -3.62 -17.26
N ASP A 199 5.57 -2.66 -16.93
CA ASP A 199 4.31 -2.95 -16.22
C ASP A 199 3.42 -3.84 -17.08
N VAL A 200 3.28 -3.51 -18.37
CA VAL A 200 2.52 -4.31 -19.34
C VAL A 200 3.09 -5.73 -19.45
N ARG A 201 4.41 -5.88 -19.61
CA ARG A 201 5.06 -7.20 -19.69
C ARG A 201 4.89 -8.01 -18.41
N HIS A 202 5.01 -7.40 -17.25
CA HIS A 202 4.83 -8.04 -15.95
C HIS A 202 3.39 -8.52 -15.77
N ARG A 203 2.40 -7.67 -16.12
CA ARG A 203 0.97 -8.01 -16.03
C ARG A 203 0.58 -9.10 -17.03
N ILE A 204 1.11 -9.07 -18.24
CA ILE A 204 0.95 -10.15 -19.24
C ILE A 204 1.51 -11.45 -18.67
N SER A 205 2.72 -11.43 -18.11
CA SER A 205 3.36 -12.62 -17.52
C SER A 205 2.58 -13.19 -16.34
N ALA A 206 2.10 -12.33 -15.43
CA ALA A 206 1.27 -12.74 -14.29
C ALA A 206 -0.09 -13.31 -14.74
N GLY A 207 -0.71 -12.72 -15.77
CA GLY A 207 -1.91 -13.25 -16.40
C GLY A 207 -1.68 -14.63 -17.02
N TRP A 208 -0.56 -14.81 -17.73
CA TRP A 208 -0.17 -16.11 -18.30
C TRP A 208 0.11 -17.18 -17.24
N LEU A 209 0.70 -16.80 -16.09
CA LEU A 209 0.96 -17.74 -15.01
C LEU A 209 -0.34 -18.25 -14.37
N LYS A 210 -1.28 -17.34 -14.09
CA LYS A 210 -2.62 -17.70 -13.60
C LYS A 210 -3.40 -18.52 -14.63
N TRP A 211 -3.27 -18.18 -15.92
CA TRP A 211 -3.83 -18.97 -17.01
C TRP A 211 -3.30 -20.40 -17.01
N ARG A 212 -1.98 -20.60 -16.90
CA ARG A 212 -1.37 -21.95 -16.86
C ARG A 212 -1.85 -22.78 -15.66
N GLN A 213 -2.08 -22.13 -14.51
CA GLN A 213 -2.64 -22.81 -13.34
C GLN A 213 -4.10 -23.20 -13.55
N ALA A 214 -4.89 -22.33 -14.20
CA ALA A 214 -6.29 -22.58 -14.51
C ALA A 214 -6.49 -23.50 -15.72
N SER A 215 -5.53 -23.60 -16.64
CA SER A 215 -5.67 -24.35 -17.90
C SER A 215 -5.81 -25.85 -17.69
N GLY A 216 -5.20 -26.40 -16.62
CA GLY A 216 -5.39 -27.82 -16.27
C GLY A 216 -6.83 -28.14 -15.86
N VAL A 217 -7.53 -27.18 -15.26
CA VAL A 217 -8.94 -27.31 -14.86
C VAL A 217 -9.85 -26.96 -16.04
N LEU A 218 -9.59 -25.86 -16.74
CA LEU A 218 -10.39 -25.37 -17.87
C LEU A 218 -10.33 -26.29 -19.10
N CYS A 219 -9.21 -26.99 -19.32
CA CYS A 219 -9.05 -27.95 -20.42
C CYS A 219 -9.35 -29.39 -19.99
N ASP A 220 -9.86 -29.62 -18.77
CA ASP A 220 -10.32 -30.93 -18.36
C ASP A 220 -11.62 -31.28 -19.11
N LYS A 221 -11.62 -32.44 -19.78
CA LYS A 221 -12.77 -32.97 -20.53
C LYS A 221 -13.99 -33.22 -19.63
N LYS A 222 -13.81 -33.23 -18.30
CA LYS A 222 -14.88 -33.35 -17.31
C LYS A 222 -15.63 -32.04 -17.02
N ILE A 223 -15.10 -30.88 -17.44
CA ILE A 223 -15.85 -29.63 -17.39
C ILE A 223 -16.75 -29.57 -18.62
N ILE A 224 -17.99 -30.02 -18.44
CA ILE A 224 -19.01 -30.09 -19.50
C ILE A 224 -19.76 -28.75 -19.63
N ASP A 225 -19.79 -27.95 -18.55
CA ASP A 225 -20.54 -26.70 -18.49
C ASP A 225 -19.69 -25.49 -18.94
N ALA A 226 -19.92 -25.06 -20.17
CA ALA A 226 -19.30 -23.88 -20.77
C ALA A 226 -19.56 -22.59 -19.96
N VAL A 227 -20.65 -22.51 -19.18
CA VAL A 227 -20.95 -21.36 -18.31
C VAL A 227 -20.01 -21.32 -17.11
N VAL A 228 -19.67 -22.48 -16.53
CA VAL A 228 -18.70 -22.56 -15.42
C VAL A 228 -17.30 -22.21 -15.93
N ALA A 229 -16.91 -22.76 -17.08
CA ALA A 229 -15.65 -22.41 -17.73
C ALA A 229 -15.58 -20.90 -18.05
N ALA A 230 -16.65 -20.34 -18.63
CA ALA A 230 -16.75 -18.91 -18.92
C ALA A 230 -16.70 -18.05 -17.65
N ARG A 231 -17.31 -18.47 -16.53
CA ARG A 231 -17.23 -17.76 -15.24
C ARG A 231 -15.84 -17.79 -14.63
N ILE A 232 -15.12 -18.91 -14.73
CA ILE A 232 -13.73 -19.04 -14.29
C ILE A 232 -12.81 -18.18 -15.16
N LEU A 233 -12.98 -18.24 -16.49
CA LEU A 233 -12.31 -17.36 -17.45
C LEU A 233 -12.57 -15.88 -17.14
N ASN A 234 -13.84 -15.51 -16.88
CA ASN A 234 -14.23 -14.16 -16.54
C ASN A 234 -13.57 -13.73 -15.22
N ALA A 235 -13.62 -14.56 -14.16
CA ALA A 235 -12.98 -14.26 -12.89
C ALA A 235 -11.44 -14.15 -12.99
N THR A 236 -10.81 -14.92 -13.89
CA THR A 236 -9.35 -14.93 -14.07
C THR A 236 -8.85 -13.84 -15.01
N LEU A 237 -9.61 -13.50 -16.06
CA LEU A 237 -9.23 -12.56 -17.12
C LEU A 237 -9.91 -11.18 -17.03
N VAL A 238 -11.02 -11.02 -16.30
CA VAL A 238 -11.69 -9.70 -16.13
C VAL A 238 -11.14 -8.88 -14.98
N VAL A 239 -10.43 -9.48 -14.02
CA VAL A 239 -9.65 -8.70 -13.04
C VAL A 239 -8.64 -7.77 -13.76
N PRO A 240 -7.93 -8.21 -14.83
CA PRO A 240 -7.19 -7.31 -15.72
C PRO A 240 -8.03 -6.29 -16.50
N LYS A 241 -9.22 -6.67 -16.99
CA LYS A 241 -10.02 -5.86 -17.93
C LYS A 241 -10.81 -4.73 -17.26
N LEU A 242 -11.31 -4.95 -16.03
CA LEU A 242 -11.91 -3.90 -15.19
C LEU A 242 -10.89 -2.84 -14.76
N ASP A 243 -9.61 -3.20 -14.72
CA ASP A 243 -8.51 -2.26 -14.43
C ASP A 243 -8.05 -1.49 -15.69
N GLN A 244 -8.40 -1.96 -16.90
CA GLN A 244 -8.17 -1.23 -18.15
C GLN A 244 -9.23 -0.14 -18.40
N THR A 245 -10.50 -0.39 -18.09
CA THR A 245 -11.57 0.60 -18.32
C THR A 245 -11.57 1.75 -17.29
N SER A 246 -11.00 1.52 -16.10
CA SER A 246 -10.67 2.58 -15.13
C SER A 246 -9.43 3.38 -15.51
N PHE A 247 -8.51 2.80 -16.28
CA PHE A 247 -7.31 3.47 -16.82
C PHE A 247 -7.63 4.47 -17.95
N TRP A 248 -8.78 4.31 -18.64
CA TRP A 248 -9.17 5.12 -19.80
C TRP A 248 -10.45 5.96 -19.61
N LYS A 249 -10.87 6.28 -18.37
CA LYS A 249 -12.00 7.20 -18.18
C LYS A 249 -11.58 8.66 -18.33
N ASP A 250 -11.66 9.07 -19.59
CA ASP A 250 -11.92 10.39 -20.16
C ASP A 250 -12.00 11.57 -19.17
N SER A 251 -11.05 12.48 -19.39
CA SER A 251 -10.93 13.83 -18.88
C SER A 251 -12.22 14.62 -19.05
N ARG A 252 -13.11 14.70 -18.04
CA ARG A 252 -14.12 15.79 -17.95
C ARG A 252 -14.91 15.96 -16.64
N TYR A 253 -14.66 15.19 -15.59
CA TYR A 253 -15.32 15.41 -14.28
C TYR A 253 -14.31 15.67 -13.16
N ALA A 254 -13.53 16.72 -13.31
CA ALA A 254 -12.84 17.37 -12.20
C ALA A 254 -13.60 18.66 -11.86
N SER A 255 -14.76 18.55 -11.22
CA SER A 255 -15.33 19.67 -10.48
C SER A 255 -16.32 19.20 -9.43
N SER A 256 -15.97 19.54 -8.19
CA SER A 256 -16.81 19.64 -7.01
C SER A 256 -17.29 18.34 -6.34
N ARG A 257 -16.90 18.21 -5.06
CA ARG A 257 -17.36 17.26 -4.02
C ARG A 257 -16.67 15.89 -3.93
N THR A 258 -15.41 15.88 -3.50
CA THR A 258 -14.76 14.70 -2.91
C THR A 258 -14.11 15.05 -1.57
N SER A 259 -14.94 15.26 -0.54
CA SER A 259 -14.47 15.41 0.85
C SER A 259 -15.16 14.45 1.83
N ARG A 260 -16.13 13.62 1.39
CA ARG A 260 -16.88 12.74 2.32
C ARG A 260 -17.09 11.28 1.90
N PHE A 261 -16.58 10.85 0.73
CA PHE A 261 -16.80 9.49 0.23
C PHE A 261 -15.55 8.60 0.18
N LEU A 262 -14.40 9.11 0.61
CA LEU A 262 -13.15 8.36 0.67
C LEU A 262 -13.18 7.09 1.55
N PRO A 263 -13.94 6.97 2.67
CA PRO A 263 -13.81 5.77 3.52
C PRO A 263 -14.31 4.45 2.90
N LEU A 264 -15.30 4.50 1.99
CA LEU A 264 -16.00 3.30 1.52
C LEU A 264 -15.31 2.59 0.34
N ILE A 265 -14.53 3.31 -0.46
CA ILE A 265 -13.78 2.73 -1.58
C ILE A 265 -12.52 2.01 -1.06
N PHE A 266 -11.98 2.42 0.09
CA PHE A 266 -10.84 1.79 0.76
C PHE A 266 -11.15 0.34 1.20
N PHE A 267 -12.40 0.04 1.59
CA PHE A 267 -12.77 -1.28 2.12
C PHE A 267 -12.75 -2.40 1.08
N LYS A 268 -13.08 -2.10 -0.19
CA LYS A 268 -13.14 -3.13 -1.25
C LYS A 268 -11.78 -3.57 -1.79
N SER A 269 -10.79 -2.67 -1.80
CA SER A 269 -9.45 -3.01 -2.33
C SER A 269 -8.63 -3.84 -1.35
N GLN A 270 -8.95 -3.81 -0.06
CA GLN A 270 -8.19 -4.49 0.99
C GLN A 270 -8.54 -5.99 1.09
N ILE A 271 -9.78 -6.38 0.74
CA ILE A 271 -10.21 -7.79 0.75
C ILE A 271 -9.47 -8.64 -0.30
N PHE A 272 -9.02 -8.04 -1.41
CA PHE A 272 -8.36 -8.79 -2.50
C PHE A 272 -6.84 -8.94 -2.37
N LYS A 273 -6.19 -8.26 -1.42
CA LYS A 273 -4.78 -8.52 -1.07
C LYS A 273 -4.62 -9.55 0.07
N LEU A 274 -5.73 -9.99 0.68
CA LEU A 274 -5.74 -10.74 1.95
C LEU A 274 -6.44 -12.12 1.87
N VAL A 275 -6.66 -12.65 0.66
CA VAL A 275 -6.96 -14.08 0.43
C VAL A 275 -5.99 -14.64 -0.60
#